data_AF-A0A953SFD1-F1
#
_entry.id   AF-A0A953SFD1-F1
#
_cell.length_a   1.000
_cell.length_b   1.000
_cell.length_c   1.000
_cell.angle_alpha   90.00
_cell.angle_beta   90.00
_cell.angle_gamma   90.00
#
_symmetry.space_group_name_H-M   'P 1'
#
loop_
_entity.id
_entity.type
_entity.pdbx_description
1 polymer ?
#
loop_
_entity_poly.entity_id
_entity_poly.type
_entity_poly.pdbx_seq_one_letter_code
_entity_poly.pdbx_strand_id
1 'polypeptide(L)'
;PIEPAVSVQAAVAGDGLVLCWHADGPGLDDHVVAQRLNPDGRLGDPACSVADVATPFGVLDLADIGAFITGFIAGDPVADLAEPFGVLDLQDVHAFASSFVAGCH
;
A
#
# COMPACT_ATOMS: atom_id res chain seq x y z
N PRO A 1 15.79 14.38 -18.90
CA PRO A 1 15.70 13.01 -18.35
C PRO A 1 15.01 13.09 -16.99
N ILE A 2 13.83 12.49 -16.85
CA ILE A 2 13.17 12.34 -15.55
C ILE A 2 13.94 11.20 -14.87
N GLU A 3 14.59 11.48 -13.74
CA GLU A 3 15.27 10.44 -12.98
C GLU A 3 14.21 9.53 -12.36
N PRO A 4 14.34 8.19 -12.44
CA PRO A 4 13.38 7.30 -11.79
C PRO A 4 13.37 7.60 -10.29
N ALA A 5 12.20 7.91 -9.75
CA ALA A 5 12.01 8.18 -8.34
C ALA A 5 11.54 6.88 -7.69
N VAL A 6 12.38 6.31 -6.82
CA VAL A 6 11.98 5.20 -5.95
C VAL A 6 11.94 5.72 -4.52
N SER A 7 10.77 5.62 -3.89
CA SER A 7 10.59 5.89 -2.47
C SER A 7 10.12 4.64 -1.74
N VAL A 8 10.50 4.56 -0.47
CA VAL A 8 10.09 3.48 0.43
C VAL A 8 9.51 4.14 1.68
N GLN A 9 8.26 3.85 1.96
CA GLN A 9 7.59 4.24 3.19
C GLN A 9 7.36 2.99 4.03
N ALA A 10 7.52 3.12 5.34
CA ALA A 10 7.24 2.05 6.27
C ALA A 10 6.09 2.49 7.18
N ALA A 11 5.06 1.67 7.27
CA ALA A 11 3.87 1.88 8.07
C ALA A 11 3.67 0.73 9.07
N VAL A 12 3.02 1.02 10.19
CA VAL A 12 2.62 -0.03 11.15
C VAL A 12 1.23 -0.52 10.76
N ALA A 13 1.11 -1.79 10.37
CA ALA A 13 -0.18 -2.42 10.08
C ALA A 13 -0.47 -3.51 11.11
N GLY A 14 -1.42 -3.25 12.00
CA GLY A 14 -1.86 -4.20 13.03
C GLY A 14 -0.72 -4.66 13.94
N ASP A 15 -0.22 -5.88 13.71
CA ASP A 15 0.81 -6.55 14.50
C ASP A 15 2.22 -6.50 13.88
N GLY A 16 2.48 -5.63 12.89
CA GLY A 16 3.84 -5.43 12.38
C GLY A 16 4.00 -4.32 11.35
N LEU A 17 4.99 -4.47 10.47
CA LEU A 17 5.41 -3.43 9.54
C LEU A 17 5.02 -3.79 8.10
N VAL A 18 4.43 -2.83 7.39
CA VAL A 18 4.22 -2.85 5.94
C VAL A 18 5.19 -1.86 5.30
N LEU A 19 5.86 -2.30 4.24
CA LEU A 19 6.70 -1.48 3.39
C LEU A 19 5.92 -1.17 2.12
N CYS A 20 5.67 0.11 1.89
CA CYS A 20 5.11 0.64 0.65
C CYS A 20 6.27 1.11 -0.23
N TRP A 21 6.40 0.52 -1.41
CA TRP A 21 7.38 0.90 -2.42
C TRP A 21 6.63 1.66 -3.51
N HIS A 22 7.06 2.87 -3.82
CA HIS A 22 6.62 3.58 -5.01
C HIS A 22 7.80 3.68 -5.97
N ALA A 23 7.59 3.25 -7.21
CA ALA A 23 8.56 3.38 -8.28
C ALA A 23 7.92 4.06 -9.48
N ASP A 24 8.30 5.32 -9.71
CA ASP A 24 7.97 6.08 -10.91
C ASP A 24 9.16 6.05 -11.87
N GLY A 25 8.94 5.57 -13.11
CA GLY A 25 9.92 5.67 -14.18
C GLY A 25 9.56 4.89 -15.44
N PRO A 26 10.32 5.06 -16.54
CA PRO A 26 10.05 4.37 -17.79
C PRO A 26 10.08 2.84 -17.63
N GLY A 27 8.91 2.19 -17.73
CA GLY A 27 8.74 0.75 -17.55
C GLY A 27 8.37 0.30 -16.13
N LEU A 28 8.23 1.24 -15.20
CA LEU A 28 7.69 1.07 -13.85
C LEU A 28 6.47 2.00 -13.78
N ASP A 29 5.35 1.53 -14.35
CA ASP A 29 4.10 2.29 -14.50
C ASP A 29 3.45 2.45 -13.12
N ASP A 30 3.75 3.54 -12.42
CA ASP A 30 3.22 3.95 -11.11
C ASP A 30 3.00 2.79 -10.13
N HIS A 31 3.99 1.91 -10.02
CA HIS A 31 3.80 0.65 -9.30
C HIS A 31 3.95 0.91 -7.81
N VAL A 32 2.82 0.93 -7.11
CA VAL A 32 2.77 0.93 -5.65
C VAL A 32 2.64 -0.52 -5.19
N VAL A 33 3.55 -1.00 -4.35
CA VAL A 33 3.48 -2.34 -3.74
C VAL A 33 3.53 -2.20 -2.23
N ALA A 34 2.55 -2.75 -1.54
CA ALA A 34 2.62 -2.99 -0.11
C ALA A 34 3.16 -4.41 0.14
N GLN A 35 4.13 -4.58 1.02
CA GLN A 35 4.60 -5.90 1.47
C GLN A 35 4.89 -5.89 2.95
N ARG A 36 4.56 -6.98 3.65
CA ARG A 36 5.00 -7.11 5.04
C ARG A 36 6.47 -7.38 5.15
N LEU A 37 7.07 -6.81 6.19
CA LEU A 37 8.35 -7.25 6.70
C LEU A 37 8.10 -8.29 7.80
N ASN A 38 8.52 -9.53 7.56
CA ASN A 38 8.48 -10.59 8.55
C ASN A 38 9.43 -10.27 9.72
N PRO A 39 9.20 -10.84 10.92
CA PRO A 39 10.10 -10.65 12.07
C PRO A 39 11.56 -11.08 11.81
N ASP A 40 11.80 -11.94 10.83
CA ASP A 40 13.13 -12.40 10.41
C ASP A 40 13.82 -11.47 9.38
N GLY A 41 13.18 -10.35 9.03
CA GLY A 41 13.69 -9.36 8.08
C GLY A 41 13.48 -9.73 6.61
N ARG A 42 12.77 -10.83 6.30
CA ARG A 42 12.37 -11.16 4.92
C ARG A 42 11.06 -10.47 4.57
N LEU A 43 10.85 -10.22 3.27
CA LEU A 43 9.54 -9.80 2.77
C LEU A 43 8.57 -10.99 2.88
N GLY A 44 7.39 -10.73 3.44
CA GLY A 44 6.30 -11.70 3.61
C GLY A 44 5.62 -12.04 2.29
N ASP A 45 4.48 -12.74 2.37
CA ASP A 45 3.67 -12.99 1.18
C ASP A 45 3.31 -11.64 0.54
N PRO A 46 3.51 -11.49 -0.79
CA PRO A 46 3.26 -10.23 -1.46
C PRO A 46 1.77 -9.89 -1.33
N ALA A 47 1.47 -8.62 -1.05
CA ALA A 47 0.12 -8.13 -1.22
C ALA A 47 -0.32 -8.39 -2.67
N CYS A 48 -1.57 -8.82 -2.86
CA CYS A 48 -2.10 -9.10 -4.18
C CYS A 48 -2.59 -7.85 -4.92
N SER A 49 -2.60 -6.69 -4.27
CA SER A 49 -2.91 -5.38 -4.85
C SER A 49 -2.58 -4.28 -3.84
N VAL A 50 -2.70 -3.01 -4.23
CA VAL A 50 -2.53 -1.86 -3.30
C VAL A 50 -3.61 -1.79 -2.22
N ALA A 51 -4.73 -2.50 -2.39
CA ALA A 51 -5.78 -2.59 -1.37
C ALA A 51 -5.55 -3.69 -0.33
N ASP A 52 -4.56 -4.57 -0.52
CA ASP A 52 -4.23 -5.67 0.40
C ASP A 52 -3.17 -5.18 1.39
N VAL A 53 -3.65 -4.60 2.49
CA VAL A 53 -2.85 -3.83 3.46
C VAL A 53 -2.90 -4.43 4.86
N ALA A 54 -3.67 -5.50 5.06
CA ALA A 54 -3.80 -6.22 6.31
C ALA A 54 -3.54 -7.71 6.13
N THR A 55 -3.20 -8.42 7.21
CA THR A 55 -3.15 -9.88 7.16
C THR A 55 -4.57 -10.46 7.09
N PRO A 56 -4.77 -11.58 6.37
CA PRO A 56 -3.75 -12.35 5.63
C PRO A 56 -3.48 -11.79 4.21
N PHE A 57 -2.21 -11.50 3.90
CA PHE A 57 -1.80 -11.03 2.57
C PHE A 57 -2.04 -12.09 1.50
N GLY A 58 -2.35 -11.63 0.29
CA GLY A 58 -2.81 -12.44 -0.83
C GLY A 58 -4.35 -12.61 -0.85
N VAL A 59 -5.08 -12.02 0.09
CA VAL A 59 -6.53 -12.12 0.23
C VAL A 59 -7.09 -10.76 0.61
N LEU A 60 -8.02 -10.23 -0.20
CA LEU A 60 -8.78 -9.03 0.15
C LEU A 60 -9.99 -9.36 1.02
N ASP A 61 -10.08 -8.78 2.21
CA ASP A 61 -11.22 -8.93 3.12
C ASP A 61 -11.55 -7.66 3.92
N LEU A 62 -12.37 -7.78 4.98
CA LEU A 62 -12.77 -6.63 5.79
C LEU A 62 -11.66 -6.07 6.69
N ALA A 63 -10.61 -6.85 6.94
CA ALA A 63 -9.43 -6.40 7.67
C ALA A 63 -8.68 -5.32 6.88
N ASP A 64 -8.60 -5.45 5.54
CA ASP A 64 -8.00 -4.44 4.67
C ASP A 64 -8.76 -3.12 4.70
N ILE A 65 -10.09 -3.19 4.61
CA ILE A 65 -10.96 -2.01 4.73
C ILE A 65 -10.76 -1.34 6.11
N GLY A 66 -10.72 -2.14 7.18
CA GLY A 66 -10.48 -1.63 8.53
C GLY A 66 -9.11 -0.97 8.68
N ALA A 67 -8.07 -1.58 8.13
CA ALA A 67 -6.70 -1.07 8.15
C ALA A 67 -6.58 0.24 7.35
N PHE A 68 -7.13 0.29 6.13
CA PHE A 68 -7.15 1.50 5.32
C PHE A 68 -7.87 2.66 6.02
N ILE A 69 -9.10 2.44 6.51
CA ILE A 69 -9.87 3.51 7.19
C ILE A 69 -9.15 4.00 8.45
N THR A 70 -8.59 3.08 9.23
CA THR A 70 -7.83 3.44 10.45
C THR A 70 -6.59 4.25 10.09
N GLY A 71 -5.83 3.82 9.08
CA GLY A 71 -4.66 4.54 8.59
C GLY A 71 -5.01 5.93 8.06
N PHE A 72 -6.07 6.03 7.27
CA PHE A 72 -6.52 7.30 6.68
C PHE A 72 -6.88 8.33 7.76
N ILE A 73 -7.61 7.92 8.80
CA ILE A 73 -7.99 8.80 9.92
C ILE A 73 -6.76 9.18 10.75
N ALA A 74 -5.78 8.27 10.88
CA ALA A 74 -4.58 8.48 11.68
C ALA A 74 -3.47 9.29 10.95
N GLY A 75 -3.61 9.55 9.66
CA GLY A 75 -2.52 10.15 8.88
C GLY A 75 -1.39 9.17 8.57
N ASP A 76 -1.67 7.87 8.56
CA ASP A 76 -0.68 6.82 8.37
C ASP A 76 -0.37 6.62 6.87
N PRO A 77 0.92 6.52 6.47
CA PRO A 77 1.32 6.24 5.09
C PRO A 77 0.72 4.98 4.46
N VAL A 78 0.20 4.01 5.24
CA VAL A 78 -0.50 2.84 4.68
C VAL A 78 -1.74 3.21 3.86
N ALA A 79 -2.31 4.40 4.10
CA ALA A 79 -3.48 4.89 3.39
C ALA A 79 -3.14 5.89 2.26
N ASP A 80 -1.86 6.20 2.03
CA ASP A 80 -1.35 7.11 1.00
C ASP A 80 -1.02 6.29 -0.27
N LEU A 81 -2.04 6.06 -1.09
CA LEU A 81 -2.04 5.10 -2.18
C LEU A 81 -2.06 5.74 -3.57
N ALA A 82 -2.22 7.06 -3.65
CA ALA A 82 -2.25 7.80 -4.90
C ALA A 82 -1.44 9.10 -4.82
N GLU A 83 -1.00 9.59 -5.98
CA GLU A 83 -0.40 10.93 -6.03
C GLU A 83 -1.42 12.03 -5.68
N PRO A 84 -0.98 13.11 -5.00
CA PRO A 84 0.40 13.38 -4.57
C PRO A 84 0.79 12.71 -3.24
N PHE A 85 1.80 11.84 -3.26
CA PHE A 85 2.26 11.13 -2.06
C PHE A 85 2.70 12.07 -0.93
N GLY A 86 2.39 11.68 0.30
CA GLY A 86 2.55 12.47 1.51
C GLY A 86 1.33 13.35 1.83
N VAL A 87 0.26 13.25 1.04
CA VAL A 87 -1.00 13.98 1.21
C VAL A 87 -2.16 13.00 1.12
N LEU A 88 -2.83 12.75 2.25
CA LEU A 88 -4.05 11.95 2.25
C LEU A 88 -5.25 12.77 1.74
N ASP A 89 -5.86 12.33 0.65
CA ASP A 89 -7.06 12.93 0.08
C ASP A 89 -8.05 11.90 -0.52
N LEU A 90 -8.98 12.35 -1.35
CA LEU A 90 -10.01 11.48 -1.93
C LEU A 90 -9.47 10.57 -3.05
N GLN A 91 -8.31 10.88 -3.61
CA GLN A 91 -7.65 10.05 -4.62
C GLN A 91 -7.15 8.75 -4.00
N ASP A 92 -6.68 8.77 -2.75
CA ASP A 92 -6.31 7.54 -2.02
C ASP A 92 -7.51 6.63 -1.78
N VAL A 93 -8.64 7.23 -1.38
CA VAL A 93 -9.89 6.49 -1.18
C VAL A 93 -10.36 5.89 -2.50
N HIS A 94 -10.23 6.63 -3.61
CA HIS A 94 -10.56 6.14 -4.93
C HIS A 94 -9.64 5.00 -5.37
N ALA A 95 -8.32 5.12 -5.14
CA ALA A 95 -7.33 4.10 -5.46
C ALA A 95 -7.60 2.82 -4.67
N PHE A 96 -7.82 2.94 -3.36
CA PHE A 96 -8.20 1.81 -2.50
C PHE A 96 -9.47 1.12 -3.02
N ALA A 97 -10.56 1.86 -3.19
CA ALA A 97 -11.85 1.29 -3.59
C ALA A 97 -11.78 0.62 -4.98
N SER A 98 -11.08 1.25 -5.92
CA SER A 98 -10.91 0.71 -7.28
C SER A 98 -10.11 -0.59 -7.27
N SER A 99 -9.00 -0.62 -6.52
CA SER A 99 -8.17 -1.83 -6.37
C SER A 99 -8.91 -2.94 -5.63
N PHE A 100 -9.65 -2.61 -4.56
CA PHE A 100 -10.40 -3.58 -3.78
C PHE A 100 -11.49 -4.26 -4.62
N VAL A 101 -12.21 -3.49 -5.44
CA VAL A 101 -13.24 -4.02 -6.35
C VAL A 101 -12.63 -4.80 -7.53
N ALA A 102 -11.45 -4.41 -8.01
CA ALA A 102 -10.73 -5.15 -9.04
C ALA A 102 -10.26 -6.53 -8.54
N GLY A 103 -10.06 -6.68 -7.23
CA GLY A 103 -9.60 -7.90 -6.61
C GLY A 103 -8.08 -8.09 -6.71
N CYS A 104 -7.62 -9.24 -6.23
CA CYS A 104 -6.23 -9.66 -6.32
C CYS A 104 -5.76 -9.87 -7.77
N HIS A 105 -4.58 -9.38 -8.13
CA HIS A 105 -3.99 -9.49 -9.48
C HIS A 105 -2.46 -9.57 -9.49
#